data_AF-K4PKB6-F1
#
_entry.id   AF-K4PKB6-F1
#
_cell.length_a   1.000
_cell.length_b   1.000
_cell.length_c   1.000
_cell.angle_alpha   90.00
_cell.angle_beta   90.00
_cell.angle_gamma   90.00
#
_symmetry.space_group_name_H-M   'P 1'
#
loop_
_entity.id
_entity.type
_entity.pdbx_description
1 polymer ?
#
loop_
_entity_poly.entity_id
_entity_poly.type
_entity_poly.pdbx_seq_one_letter_code
_entity_poly.pdbx_strand_id
1 'polypeptide(L)'
;MLRREPWHCPCVAYRTRAMMEPTRAMTEPAEGTVARGCRAVLESEARSRPLLRPRNEQELLSYIRNESEAGRLSPSIASGLEELYYNYRHAVLQSGNPNASKIILSNMAAVFDRILLDVEDPFTFSPHHKAIREPFDYYMFGQNYIKPLVDFRRSYIGNITLFDDIEEKLKQGHNVVLVSNHQTEADPAVIALLLERTNSYIAEKLVYVAGDRVITDPLCKPFSMGRNLLCVYSKKHMNDDPELAEMKRRSNTRSLKEMATLLRAGSQIIWIAPSGGRDRPDPVTGEWYPAPFDASSVDNMRRLVEHSSFPGHIHPLALLCHDIMPPPPKVEKQIGEQRKIAFHGVGISVAPELNFAEVTAAIENPEMAKEAFSQAVYKSVTEQYAVLQSAIHGYQGLNASNSAISLSEP
;
A
#
# COMPACT_ATOMS: atom_id res chain seq x y z
N MET A 1 -17.81 -76.88 -27.28
CA MET A 1 -17.66 -75.46 -27.65
C MET A 1 -18.66 -74.65 -26.83
N LEU A 2 -18.30 -73.45 -26.38
CA LEU A 2 -18.99 -72.76 -25.27
C LEU A 2 -20.24 -71.96 -25.70
N ARG A 3 -21.18 -71.82 -24.77
CA ARG A 3 -22.32 -70.89 -24.84
C ARG A 3 -22.04 -69.66 -23.95
N ARG A 4 -22.87 -68.62 -24.07
CA ARG A 4 -22.77 -67.33 -23.36
C ARG A 4 -23.51 -67.32 -22.00
N GLU A 5 -23.30 -66.22 -21.27
CA GLU A 5 -24.17 -65.61 -20.24
C GLU A 5 -24.16 -66.25 -18.83
N PRO A 6 -24.77 -65.62 -17.79
CA PRO A 6 -24.38 -64.28 -17.28
C PRO A 6 -24.34 -64.25 -15.73
N TRP A 7 -23.71 -63.23 -15.12
CA TRP A 7 -23.81 -63.03 -13.66
C TRP A 7 -24.03 -61.57 -13.23
N HIS A 8 -24.81 -61.43 -12.16
CA HIS A 8 -25.07 -60.20 -11.41
C HIS A 8 -24.72 -60.44 -9.92
N CYS A 9 -24.82 -59.38 -9.10
CA CYS A 9 -24.56 -59.38 -7.65
C CYS A 9 -25.37 -60.46 -6.89
N PRO A 10 -24.92 -60.92 -5.69
CA PRO A 10 -25.17 -60.14 -4.48
C PRO A 10 -24.03 -60.16 -3.42
N CYS A 11 -24.32 -59.62 -2.23
CA CYS A 11 -23.36 -59.24 -1.19
C CYS A 11 -23.30 -60.21 0.03
N VAL A 12 -22.47 -59.81 1.02
CA VAL A 12 -22.43 -60.27 2.44
C VAL A 12 -21.67 -61.56 2.77
N ALA A 13 -20.51 -61.39 3.43
CA ALA A 13 -19.98 -62.33 4.44
C ALA A 13 -19.04 -61.60 5.44
N TYR A 14 -19.19 -61.88 6.74
CA TYR A 14 -18.55 -61.18 7.86
C TYR A 14 -18.27 -62.21 8.98
N ARG A 15 -17.17 -62.23 9.74
CA ARG A 15 -15.91 -61.43 9.78
C ARG A 15 -14.73 -62.45 9.61
N THR A 16 -13.50 -62.43 10.17
CA THR A 16 -12.80 -61.59 11.16
C THR A 16 -11.27 -61.72 11.07
N ARG A 17 -10.54 -60.60 10.91
CA ARG A 17 -9.25 -60.35 11.60
C ARG A 17 -8.96 -58.84 11.58
N ALA A 18 -8.28 -58.33 12.60
CA ALA A 18 -8.14 -56.87 12.79
C ALA A 18 -7.21 -56.24 11.75
N MET A 19 -7.64 -55.10 11.19
CA MET A 19 -6.74 -54.09 10.62
C MET A 19 -6.66 -52.93 11.60
N MET A 20 -5.46 -52.39 11.79
CA MET A 20 -5.28 -51.10 12.46
C MET A 20 -5.83 -49.99 11.56
N GLU A 21 -6.38 -48.94 12.18
CA GLU A 21 -6.75 -47.73 11.46
C GLU A 21 -5.49 -47.06 10.87
N PRO A 22 -5.48 -46.68 9.59
CA PRO A 22 -4.53 -45.69 9.10
C PRO A 22 -4.99 -44.32 9.61
N THR A 23 -4.70 -44.00 10.87
CA THR A 23 -4.82 -42.64 11.40
C THR A 23 -3.94 -41.72 10.57
N ARG A 24 -4.57 -41.03 9.61
CA ARG A 24 -3.90 -40.16 8.65
C ARG A 24 -3.48 -38.89 9.36
N ALA A 25 -2.37 -38.99 10.11
CA ALA A 25 -1.80 -37.90 10.86
C ALA A 25 -1.69 -36.66 9.97
N MET A 26 -2.36 -35.58 10.36
CA MET A 26 -2.14 -34.27 9.79
C MET A 26 -0.77 -33.80 10.28
N THR A 27 0.27 -34.15 9.53
CA THR A 27 1.60 -33.57 9.74
C THR A 27 1.48 -32.07 9.55
N GLU A 28 1.62 -31.31 10.63
CA GLU A 28 1.61 -29.86 10.60
C GLU A 28 2.66 -29.37 9.59
N PRO A 29 2.35 -28.37 8.75
CA PRO A 29 3.37 -27.75 7.91
C PRO A 29 4.41 -27.11 8.84
N ALA A 30 5.66 -27.57 8.77
CA ALA A 30 6.73 -27.17 9.68
C ALA A 30 6.81 -25.64 9.80
N GLU A 31 6.94 -25.13 11.03
CA GLU A 31 6.91 -23.68 11.36
C GLU A 31 7.94 -22.89 10.54
N GLY A 32 7.51 -22.37 9.40
CA GLY A 32 8.30 -21.49 8.56
C GLY A 32 8.57 -20.16 9.28
N THR A 33 9.67 -19.49 8.89
CA THR A 33 10.20 -18.29 9.55
C THR A 33 9.17 -17.17 9.79
N VAL A 34 8.11 -17.13 8.98
CA VAL A 34 6.94 -16.24 9.13
C VAL A 34 6.29 -16.36 10.50
N ALA A 35 6.03 -17.58 10.98
CA ALA A 35 5.41 -17.82 12.28
C ALA A 35 6.30 -17.30 13.42
N ARG A 36 7.61 -17.53 13.31
CA ARG A 36 8.60 -17.09 14.31
C ARG A 36 8.76 -15.56 14.36
N GLY A 37 8.64 -14.88 13.21
CA GLY A 37 8.63 -13.42 13.14
C GLY A 37 7.38 -12.81 13.78
N CYS A 38 6.18 -13.27 13.40
CA CYS A 38 4.93 -12.80 14.01
C CYS A 38 4.89 -13.09 15.53
N ARG A 39 5.35 -14.27 15.94
CA ARG A 39 5.39 -14.68 17.34
C ARG A 39 6.36 -13.85 18.18
N ALA A 40 7.51 -13.46 17.63
CA ALA A 40 8.44 -12.56 18.30
C ALA A 40 7.81 -11.18 18.57
N VAL A 41 7.08 -10.61 17.60
CA VAL A 41 6.35 -9.34 17.79
C VAL A 41 5.23 -9.49 18.82
N LEU A 42 4.47 -10.58 18.79
CA LEU A 42 3.44 -10.86 19.80
C LEU A 42 4.04 -11.03 21.22
N GLU A 43 5.24 -11.62 21.33
CA GLU A 43 5.96 -11.78 22.60
C GLU A 43 6.72 -10.51 23.04
N SER A 44 7.07 -9.59 22.13
CA SER A 44 7.64 -8.28 22.46
C SER A 44 6.58 -7.22 22.78
N GLU A 45 5.43 -7.19 22.08
CA GLU A 45 4.28 -6.36 22.46
C GLU A 45 3.58 -6.87 23.74
N ALA A 46 3.74 -8.14 24.10
CA ALA A 46 3.38 -8.64 25.44
C ALA A 46 4.20 -7.99 26.58
N ARG A 47 5.33 -7.32 26.28
CA ARG A 47 5.96 -6.38 27.22
C ARG A 47 5.15 -5.09 27.24
N SER A 48 4.13 -5.08 28.09
CA SER A 48 3.23 -3.95 28.35
C SER A 48 3.96 -2.70 28.88
N ARG A 49 4.65 -1.97 27.98
CA ARG A 49 4.98 -0.55 28.14
C ARG A 49 3.69 0.21 27.80
N PRO A 50 3.01 0.83 28.78
CA PRO A 50 1.77 1.55 28.48
C PRO A 50 2.07 2.73 27.55
N LEU A 51 1.31 2.82 26.45
CA LEU A 51 1.38 3.91 25.46
C LEU A 51 1.59 5.26 26.14
N LEU A 52 2.57 6.01 25.64
CA LEU A 52 2.98 7.31 26.18
C LEU A 52 1.77 8.27 26.32
N ARG A 53 1.60 8.88 27.50
CA ARG A 53 0.53 9.85 27.81
C ARG A 53 1.11 11.18 28.32
N PRO A 54 1.82 11.95 27.47
CA PRO A 54 2.30 13.28 27.85
C PRO A 54 1.10 14.20 28.10
N ARG A 55 1.23 15.10 29.09
CA ARG A 55 0.20 16.08 29.46
C ARG A 55 0.28 17.35 28.62
N ASN A 56 1.42 17.60 27.98
CA ASN A 56 1.68 18.77 27.14
C ASN A 56 2.86 18.53 26.16
N GLU A 57 3.04 19.49 25.26
CA GLU A 57 4.11 19.56 24.25
C GLU A 57 5.54 19.45 24.84
N GLN A 58 5.83 20.17 25.93
CA GLN A 58 7.15 20.16 26.57
C GLN A 58 7.49 18.77 27.13
N GLU A 59 6.51 18.07 27.70
CA GLU A 59 6.66 16.72 28.23
C GLU A 59 6.94 15.71 27.10
N LEU A 60 6.21 15.76 25.99
CA LEU A 60 6.47 14.93 24.80
C LEU A 60 7.90 15.15 24.24
N LEU A 61 8.29 16.41 24.03
CA LEU A 61 9.63 16.77 23.55
C LEU A 61 10.73 16.44 24.58
N SER A 62 10.41 16.38 25.87
CA SER A 62 11.36 15.89 26.89
C SER A 62 11.63 14.40 26.75
N TYR A 63 10.62 13.57 26.42
CA TYR A 63 10.84 12.15 26.20
C TYR A 63 11.74 11.87 24.99
N ILE A 64 11.57 12.58 23.87
CA ILE A 64 12.45 12.43 22.68
C ILE A 64 13.92 12.67 23.05
N ARG A 65 14.19 13.75 23.78
CA ARG A 65 15.56 14.10 24.21
C ARG A 65 16.11 13.14 25.25
N ASN A 66 15.33 12.79 26.28
CA ASN A 66 15.75 11.84 27.32
C ASN A 66 16.09 10.45 26.74
N GLU A 67 15.32 9.95 25.77
CA GLU A 67 15.58 8.67 25.09
C GLU A 67 16.83 8.74 24.20
N SER A 68 17.18 9.92 23.66
CA SER A 68 18.41 10.13 22.89
C SER A 68 19.65 10.34 23.77
N GLU A 69 19.54 11.08 24.88
CA GLU A 69 20.57 11.21 25.91
C GLU A 69 20.88 9.85 26.57
N ALA A 70 19.87 8.99 26.73
CA ALA A 70 20.03 7.60 27.17
C ALA A 70 20.59 6.65 26.09
N GLY A 71 20.91 7.15 24.89
CA GLY A 71 21.49 6.37 23.79
C GLY A 71 20.54 5.38 23.10
N ARG A 72 19.24 5.38 23.41
CA ARG A 72 18.25 4.50 22.78
C ARG A 72 17.72 5.06 21.45
N LEU A 73 17.66 6.39 21.32
CA LEU A 73 17.38 7.07 20.05
C LEU A 73 18.63 7.74 19.48
N SER A 74 18.96 7.45 18.22
CA SER A 74 20.07 8.14 17.56
C SER A 74 19.75 9.63 17.36
N PRO A 75 20.75 10.54 17.41
CA PRO A 75 20.50 11.99 17.26
C PRO A 75 19.80 12.37 15.95
N SER A 76 20.00 11.60 14.88
CA SER A 76 19.31 11.80 13.60
C SER A 76 17.81 11.48 13.69
N ILE A 77 17.44 10.35 14.30
CA ILE A 77 16.03 9.97 14.47
C ILE A 77 15.35 10.90 15.49
N ALA A 78 16.05 11.30 16.57
CA ALA A 78 15.54 12.29 17.53
C ALA A 78 15.27 13.66 16.88
N SER A 79 16.20 14.16 16.05
CA SER A 79 16.01 15.39 15.27
C SER A 79 14.83 15.28 14.29
N GLY A 80 14.72 14.15 13.58
CA GLY A 80 13.60 13.87 12.67
C GLY A 80 12.25 13.77 13.39
N LEU A 81 12.22 13.26 14.63
CA LEU A 81 11.03 13.22 15.49
C LEU A 81 10.60 14.62 15.96
N GLU A 82 11.54 15.50 16.33
CA GLU A 82 11.21 16.89 16.66
C GLU A 82 10.72 17.66 15.42
N GLU A 83 11.36 17.53 14.26
CA GLU A 83 10.86 18.13 13.01
C GLU A 83 9.45 17.63 12.65
N LEU A 84 9.25 16.30 12.68
CA LEU A 84 7.96 15.68 12.40
C LEU A 84 6.88 16.18 13.36
N TYR A 85 7.21 16.37 14.65
CA TYR A 85 6.32 16.96 15.63
C TYR A 85 5.90 18.38 15.25
N TYR A 86 6.84 19.27 14.95
CA TYR A 86 6.52 20.67 14.65
C TYR A 86 5.74 20.82 13.33
N ASN A 87 6.11 20.06 12.29
CA ASN A 87 5.42 20.09 10.99
C ASN A 87 3.99 19.53 11.09
N TYR A 88 3.81 18.39 11.78
CA TYR A 88 2.48 17.82 12.04
C TYR A 88 1.61 18.75 12.90
N ARG A 89 2.19 19.33 13.96
CA ARG A 89 1.54 20.32 14.82
C ARG A 89 1.07 21.55 14.02
N HIS A 90 1.90 22.04 13.11
CA HIS A 90 1.53 23.19 12.27
C HIS A 90 0.34 22.85 11.36
N ALA A 91 0.40 21.74 10.63
CA ALA A 91 -0.67 21.29 9.74
C ALA A 91 -2.00 21.05 10.47
N VAL A 92 -1.98 20.33 11.60
CA VAL A 92 -3.21 20.06 12.36
C VAL A 92 -3.78 21.32 13.01
N LEU A 93 -2.96 22.32 13.35
CA LEU A 93 -3.46 23.65 13.77
C LEU A 93 -4.07 24.44 12.59
N GLN A 94 -3.48 24.38 11.39
CA GLN A 94 -4.03 25.01 10.17
C GLN A 94 -5.41 24.48 9.79
N SER A 95 -5.74 23.23 10.12
CA SER A 95 -7.07 22.64 9.89
C SER A 95 -8.23 23.36 10.60
N GLY A 96 -7.94 24.21 11.59
CA GLY A 96 -8.95 24.87 12.42
C GLY A 96 -9.74 23.91 13.34
N ASN A 97 -9.32 22.65 13.46
CA ASN A 97 -10.01 21.66 14.27
C ASN A 97 -10.01 22.05 15.76
N PRO A 98 -11.17 22.16 16.44
CA PRO A 98 -11.23 22.59 17.84
C PRO A 98 -10.58 21.60 18.82
N ASN A 99 -10.29 20.37 18.39
CA ASN A 99 -9.57 19.37 19.16
C ASN A 99 -8.07 19.27 18.78
N ALA A 100 -7.54 20.16 17.93
CA ALA A 100 -6.18 20.08 17.38
C ALA A 100 -5.11 19.74 18.42
N SER A 101 -5.05 20.46 19.55
CA SER A 101 -4.05 20.21 20.61
C SER A 101 -4.12 18.78 21.19
N LYS A 102 -5.32 18.21 21.31
CA LYS A 102 -5.52 16.83 21.78
C LYS A 102 -5.12 15.81 20.71
N ILE A 103 -5.46 16.08 19.44
CA ILE A 103 -5.11 15.25 18.28
C ILE A 103 -3.58 15.19 18.13
N ILE A 104 -2.92 16.35 18.10
CA ILE A 104 -1.46 16.48 17.98
C ILE A 104 -0.77 15.69 19.09
N LEU A 105 -1.16 15.91 20.34
CA LEU A 105 -0.52 15.30 21.51
C LEU A 105 -0.75 13.78 21.56
N SER A 106 -1.97 13.31 21.25
CA SER A 106 -2.30 11.87 21.21
C SER A 106 -1.61 11.14 20.07
N ASN A 107 -1.66 11.71 18.87
CA ASN A 107 -1.11 11.07 17.67
C ASN A 107 0.42 11.06 17.71
N MET A 108 1.06 12.18 18.04
CA MET A 108 2.53 12.24 18.11
C MET A 108 3.12 11.43 19.27
N ALA A 109 2.39 11.25 20.38
CA ALA A 109 2.78 10.32 21.44
C ALA A 109 2.77 8.86 20.94
N ALA A 110 1.76 8.45 20.18
CA ALA A 110 1.70 7.12 19.56
C ALA A 110 2.78 6.94 18.47
N VAL A 111 3.01 7.97 17.64
CA VAL A 111 4.10 7.97 16.63
C VAL A 111 5.45 7.75 17.31
N PHE A 112 5.75 8.52 18.36
CA PHE A 112 6.99 8.38 19.11
C PHE A 112 7.15 6.99 19.75
N ASP A 113 6.12 6.51 20.43
CA ASP A 113 6.09 5.19 21.10
C ASP A 113 6.36 4.04 20.11
N ARG A 114 5.71 4.07 18.95
CA ARG A 114 5.86 3.04 17.91
C ARG A 114 7.19 3.14 17.15
N ILE A 115 7.75 4.34 16.98
CA ILE A 115 9.08 4.52 16.37
C ILE A 115 10.17 4.06 17.35
N LEU A 116 10.07 4.39 18.64
CA LEU A 116 11.01 3.92 19.65
C LEU A 116 11.00 2.39 19.73
N LEU A 117 9.83 1.76 19.69
CA LEU A 117 9.70 0.30 19.66
C LEU A 117 10.40 -0.33 18.45
N ASP A 118 10.26 0.25 17.25
CA ASP A 118 10.94 -0.24 16.04
C ASP A 118 12.45 0.10 15.99
N VAL A 119 12.93 1.01 16.84
CA VAL A 119 14.37 1.25 17.06
C VAL A 119 14.94 0.28 18.11
N GLU A 120 14.15 -0.10 19.12
CA GLU A 120 14.50 -1.08 20.15
C GLU A 120 14.44 -2.55 19.63
N ASP A 121 13.48 -2.88 18.76
CA ASP A 121 13.26 -4.22 18.16
C ASP A 121 12.80 -4.09 16.67
N PRO A 122 13.73 -3.94 15.71
CA PRO A 122 13.40 -3.57 14.34
C PRO A 122 12.55 -4.59 13.56
N PHE A 123 11.31 -4.21 13.22
CA PHE A 123 10.42 -5.04 12.44
C PHE A 123 11.00 -5.36 11.05
N THR A 124 10.92 -6.63 10.63
CA THR A 124 11.45 -7.11 9.35
C THR A 124 10.30 -7.55 8.44
N PHE A 125 10.07 -6.80 7.37
CA PHE A 125 9.00 -7.06 6.40
C PHE A 125 9.24 -8.34 5.58
N SER A 126 8.20 -9.17 5.46
CA SER A 126 8.17 -10.33 4.55
C SER A 126 7.89 -9.89 3.10
N PRO A 127 8.24 -10.72 2.08
CA PRO A 127 8.05 -10.36 0.66
C PRO A 127 6.60 -10.01 0.29
N HIS A 128 5.65 -10.69 0.94
CA HIS A 128 4.28 -10.25 1.12
C HIS A 128 4.07 -10.01 2.62
N HIS A 129 3.71 -8.79 2.99
CA HIS A 129 3.38 -8.37 4.36
C HIS A 129 1.87 -8.11 4.49
N LYS A 130 1.28 -8.43 5.64
CA LYS A 130 -0.14 -8.21 5.93
C LYS A 130 -0.26 -7.15 7.03
N ALA A 131 -1.26 -6.27 6.92
CA ALA A 131 -1.47 -5.21 7.90
C ALA A 131 -1.59 -5.78 9.33
N ILE A 132 -0.77 -5.29 10.26
CA ILE A 132 -0.85 -5.66 11.67
C ILE A 132 -2.02 -4.90 12.30
N ARG A 133 -2.96 -5.66 12.88
CA ARG A 133 -4.21 -5.14 13.46
C ARG A 133 -4.32 -5.36 14.98
N GLU A 134 -3.55 -6.29 15.53
CA GLU A 134 -3.59 -6.75 16.92
C GLU A 134 -2.18 -7.20 17.35
N PRO A 135 -1.77 -7.02 18.63
CA PRO A 135 -2.47 -6.31 19.71
C PRO A 135 -2.46 -4.77 19.58
N PHE A 136 -1.69 -4.22 18.63
CA PHE A 136 -1.77 -2.81 18.24
C PHE A 136 -2.27 -2.68 16.80
N ASP A 137 -3.34 -1.90 16.58
CA ASP A 137 -3.88 -1.67 15.25
C ASP A 137 -3.05 -0.61 14.49
N TYR A 138 -1.98 -1.05 13.83
CA TYR A 138 -1.11 -0.20 13.02
C TYR A 138 -1.85 0.41 11.82
N TYR A 139 -2.89 -0.24 11.29
CA TYR A 139 -3.75 0.34 10.24
C TYR A 139 -4.52 1.54 10.78
N MET A 140 -5.25 1.38 11.89
CA MET A 140 -6.02 2.47 12.50
C MET A 140 -5.11 3.58 13.06
N PHE A 141 -3.93 3.25 13.56
CA PHE A 141 -2.88 4.24 13.87
C PHE A 141 -2.54 5.10 12.64
N GLY A 142 -2.28 4.48 11.49
CA GLY A 142 -1.98 5.21 10.24
C GLY A 142 -3.17 6.03 9.72
N GLN A 143 -4.39 5.48 9.77
CA GLN A 143 -5.62 6.23 9.44
C GLN A 143 -5.76 7.46 10.36
N ASN A 144 -5.71 7.27 11.68
CA ASN A 144 -5.88 8.34 12.67
C ASN A 144 -4.79 9.41 12.60
N TYR A 145 -3.57 9.05 12.20
CA TYR A 145 -2.48 10.01 12.00
C TYR A 145 -2.71 10.91 10.78
N ILE A 146 -3.09 10.37 9.63
CA ILE A 146 -3.27 11.14 8.39
C ILE A 146 -4.62 11.87 8.31
N LYS A 147 -5.68 11.34 8.94
CA LYS A 147 -7.03 11.92 8.91
C LYS A 147 -7.14 13.43 9.24
N PRO A 148 -6.47 14.00 10.25
CA PRO A 148 -6.52 15.43 10.53
C PRO A 148 -5.70 16.31 9.56
N LEU A 149 -5.04 15.73 8.56
CA LEU A 149 -4.33 16.44 7.49
C LEU A 149 -5.18 16.59 6.21
N VAL A 150 -6.29 15.84 6.11
CA VAL A 150 -7.15 15.80 4.93
C VAL A 150 -8.30 16.82 5.08
N ASP A 151 -8.39 17.78 4.16
CA ASP A 151 -9.59 18.63 4.02
C ASP A 151 -10.67 17.90 3.23
N PHE A 152 -11.45 17.08 3.94
CA PHE A 152 -12.58 16.34 3.36
C PHE A 152 -13.67 17.21 2.71
N ARG A 153 -13.63 18.56 2.86
CA ARG A 153 -14.55 19.51 2.19
C ARG A 153 -14.00 20.06 0.87
N ARG A 154 -12.83 19.56 0.47
CA ARG A 154 -12.10 19.89 -0.76
C ARG A 154 -11.44 18.63 -1.32
N SER A 155 -12.02 17.47 -1.07
CA SER A 155 -11.46 16.18 -1.41
C SER A 155 -12.45 15.32 -2.17
N TYR A 156 -12.05 14.80 -3.34
CA TYR A 156 -12.98 14.29 -4.34
C TYR A 156 -12.66 12.86 -4.77
N ILE A 157 -13.71 12.09 -5.04
CA ILE A 157 -13.63 10.74 -5.61
C ILE A 157 -14.23 10.76 -7.02
N GLY A 158 -13.37 10.56 -8.02
CA GLY A 158 -13.74 10.40 -9.43
C GLY A 158 -14.24 8.99 -9.74
N ASN A 159 -15.40 8.93 -10.39
CA ASN A 159 -16.08 7.71 -10.84
C ASN A 159 -16.31 6.67 -9.73
N ILE A 160 -16.89 7.11 -8.60
CA ILE A 160 -17.04 6.27 -7.40
C ILE A 160 -17.68 4.90 -7.66
N THR A 161 -18.66 4.81 -8.56
CA THR A 161 -19.33 3.54 -8.92
C THR A 161 -18.41 2.50 -9.54
N LEU A 162 -17.26 2.90 -10.10
CA LEU A 162 -16.27 1.95 -10.61
C LEU A 162 -15.51 1.23 -9.48
N PHE A 163 -15.47 1.78 -8.26
CA PHE A 163 -14.97 1.04 -7.09
C PHE A 163 -15.97 -0.04 -6.65
N ASP A 164 -17.27 0.19 -6.82
CA ASP A 164 -18.31 -0.83 -6.59
C ASP A 164 -18.18 -1.96 -7.64
N ASP A 165 -18.02 -1.61 -8.92
CA ASP A 165 -17.75 -2.56 -10.02
C ASP A 165 -16.43 -3.34 -9.83
N ILE A 166 -15.46 -2.79 -9.09
CA ILE A 166 -14.22 -3.47 -8.69
C ILE A 166 -14.48 -4.44 -7.54
N GLU A 167 -15.25 -4.05 -6.52
CA GLU A 167 -15.65 -4.96 -5.45
C GLU A 167 -16.47 -6.16 -5.97
N GLU A 168 -17.37 -5.96 -6.93
CA GLU A 168 -18.13 -7.07 -7.54
C GLU A 168 -17.22 -8.04 -8.32
N LYS A 169 -16.20 -7.55 -9.05
CA LYS A 169 -15.18 -8.41 -9.69
C LYS A 169 -14.40 -9.22 -8.64
N LEU A 170 -14.03 -8.60 -7.51
CA LEU A 170 -13.31 -9.28 -6.42
C LEU A 170 -14.17 -10.34 -5.73
N LYS A 171 -15.48 -10.10 -5.56
CA LYS A 171 -16.47 -11.07 -5.07
C LYS A 171 -16.67 -12.25 -6.03
N GLN A 172 -16.50 -12.03 -7.34
CA GLN A 172 -16.50 -13.09 -8.36
C GLN A 172 -15.19 -13.92 -8.41
N GLY A 173 -14.21 -13.61 -7.56
CA GLY A 173 -12.92 -14.30 -7.54
C GLY A 173 -11.85 -13.70 -8.44
N HIS A 174 -12.16 -12.62 -9.18
CA HIS A 174 -11.23 -12.02 -10.14
C HIS A 174 -10.11 -11.25 -9.43
N ASN A 175 -9.05 -10.95 -10.16
CA ASN A 175 -7.95 -10.10 -9.70
C ASN A 175 -8.09 -8.69 -10.28
N VAL A 176 -7.70 -7.66 -9.53
CA VAL A 176 -7.72 -6.26 -9.96
C VAL A 176 -6.37 -5.60 -9.67
N VAL A 177 -5.79 -4.93 -10.67
CA VAL A 177 -4.58 -4.11 -10.51
C VAL A 177 -4.92 -2.64 -10.78
N LEU A 178 -4.72 -1.82 -9.77
CA LEU A 178 -4.77 -0.35 -9.86
C LEU A 178 -3.39 0.15 -10.26
N VAL A 179 -3.26 0.66 -11.48
CA VAL A 179 -2.02 1.20 -12.03
C VAL A 179 -2.04 2.72 -11.89
N SER A 180 -1.13 3.27 -11.10
CA SER A 180 -1.29 4.58 -10.47
C SER A 180 -0.09 5.51 -10.65
N ASN A 181 -0.29 6.82 -10.51
CA ASN A 181 0.78 7.71 -10.06
C ASN A 181 0.95 7.59 -8.52
N HIS A 182 1.94 8.27 -7.96
CA HIS A 182 2.32 8.15 -6.54
C HIS A 182 2.88 9.49 -6.09
N GLN A 183 2.42 10.05 -4.98
CA GLN A 183 2.74 11.43 -4.60
C GLN A 183 3.45 11.52 -3.24
N THR A 184 2.96 10.79 -2.25
CA THR A 184 3.43 10.87 -0.85
C THR A 184 3.68 9.47 -0.28
N GLU A 185 4.32 9.40 0.89
CA GLU A 185 4.43 8.12 1.62
C GLU A 185 3.13 7.79 2.39
N ALA A 186 2.19 8.74 2.44
CA ALA A 186 0.86 8.61 3.02
C ALA A 186 -0.21 8.15 2.01
N ASP A 187 0.13 7.91 0.74
CA ASP A 187 -0.82 7.49 -0.32
C ASP A 187 -1.72 6.30 0.09
N PRO A 188 -1.21 5.23 0.76
CA PRO A 188 -2.06 4.14 1.24
C PRO A 188 -3.10 4.55 2.30
N ALA A 189 -2.83 5.62 3.05
CA ALA A 189 -3.77 6.19 4.01
C ALA A 189 -4.77 7.13 3.32
N VAL A 190 -4.33 7.94 2.34
CA VAL A 190 -5.23 8.81 1.56
C VAL A 190 -6.28 8.00 0.81
N ILE A 191 -5.87 6.97 0.07
CA ILE A 191 -6.78 6.08 -0.67
C ILE A 191 -7.78 5.41 0.29
N ALA A 192 -7.29 4.89 1.42
CA ALA A 192 -8.14 4.26 2.43
C ALA A 192 -9.09 5.24 3.14
N LEU A 193 -8.66 6.48 3.43
CA LEU A 193 -9.48 7.50 4.10
C LEU A 193 -10.60 8.05 3.22
N LEU A 194 -10.41 8.10 1.90
CA LEU A 194 -11.47 8.48 0.97
C LEU A 194 -12.49 7.34 0.77
N LEU A 195 -12.02 6.09 0.72
CA LEU A 195 -12.88 4.91 0.50
C LEU A 195 -13.48 4.30 1.78
N GLU A 196 -13.11 4.76 3.00
CA GLU A 196 -13.51 4.13 4.27
C GLU A 196 -15.03 4.01 4.47
N ARG A 197 -15.83 4.87 3.82
CA ARG A 197 -17.30 4.92 3.96
C ARG A 197 -18.05 4.06 2.95
N THR A 198 -17.55 3.98 1.72
CA THR A 198 -18.26 3.39 0.58
C THR A 198 -17.69 2.04 0.19
N ASN A 199 -16.36 1.91 0.17
CA ASN A 199 -15.63 0.76 -0.32
C ASN A 199 -14.59 0.31 0.72
N SER A 200 -15.07 0.03 1.93
CA SER A 200 -14.23 -0.30 3.08
C SER A 200 -13.45 -1.61 2.90
N TYR A 201 -13.93 -2.52 2.04
CA TYR A 201 -13.16 -3.68 1.61
C TYR A 201 -11.90 -3.26 0.85
N ILE A 202 -12.01 -2.34 -0.11
CA ILE A 202 -10.83 -1.79 -0.81
C ILE A 202 -9.90 -1.07 0.18
N ALA A 203 -10.45 -0.20 1.05
CA ALA A 203 -9.66 0.55 2.03
C ALA A 203 -8.79 -0.34 2.94
N GLU A 204 -9.30 -1.49 3.38
CA GLU A 204 -8.59 -2.43 4.25
C GLU A 204 -7.80 -3.54 3.53
N LYS A 205 -8.19 -3.95 2.32
CA LYS A 205 -7.62 -5.13 1.63
C LYS A 205 -6.66 -4.79 0.50
N LEU A 206 -6.55 -3.52 0.08
CA LEU A 206 -5.59 -3.11 -0.95
C LEU A 206 -4.16 -3.48 -0.57
N VAL A 207 -3.46 -4.15 -1.50
CA VAL A 207 -2.07 -4.60 -1.37
C VAL A 207 -1.17 -3.67 -2.18
N TYR A 208 -0.28 -2.93 -1.51
CA TYR A 208 0.55 -1.91 -2.14
C TYR A 208 1.92 -2.48 -2.52
N VAL A 209 2.29 -2.37 -3.81
CA VAL A 209 3.66 -2.68 -4.25
C VAL A 209 4.59 -1.56 -3.78
N ALA A 210 5.34 -1.82 -2.71
CA ALA A 210 6.00 -0.79 -1.91
C ALA A 210 7.54 -0.85 -1.99
N GLY A 211 8.15 0.34 -2.07
CA GLY A 211 9.59 0.54 -2.20
C GLY A 211 10.39 0.29 -0.92
N ASP A 212 11.72 0.22 -1.05
CA ASP A 212 12.63 -0.11 0.05
C ASP A 212 12.71 0.96 1.16
N ARG A 213 12.47 2.23 0.87
CA ARG A 213 12.55 3.32 1.86
C ARG A 213 11.49 3.20 2.96
N VAL A 214 10.22 3.04 2.59
CA VAL A 214 9.10 3.00 3.56
C VAL A 214 9.11 1.76 4.46
N ILE A 215 9.89 0.73 4.12
CA ILE A 215 10.10 -0.47 4.94
C ILE A 215 11.47 -0.50 5.67
N THR A 216 12.30 0.54 5.51
CA THR A 216 13.62 0.65 6.18
C THR A 216 13.79 1.93 7.01
N ASP A 217 13.13 3.03 6.68
CA ASP A 217 13.17 4.27 7.48
C ASP A 217 12.34 4.11 8.77
N PRO A 218 12.94 4.19 9.97
CA PRO A 218 12.22 4.02 11.24
C PRO A 218 11.06 5.00 11.42
N LEU A 219 11.12 6.20 10.82
CA LEU A 219 10.05 7.19 10.89
C LEU A 219 8.82 6.80 10.04
N CYS A 220 8.97 5.84 9.11
CA CYS A 220 7.91 5.37 8.21
C CYS A 220 7.45 3.93 8.50
N LYS A 221 8.34 3.08 9.03
CA LYS A 221 8.06 1.64 9.27
C LYS A 221 6.76 1.38 10.05
N PRO A 222 6.42 2.09 11.15
CA PRO A 222 5.13 1.93 11.82
C PRO A 222 3.89 2.15 10.93
N PHE A 223 3.94 3.09 9.98
CA PHE A 223 2.83 3.30 9.04
C PHE A 223 2.73 2.16 8.00
N SER A 224 3.88 1.66 7.55
CA SER A 224 4.00 0.51 6.65
C SER A 224 3.55 -0.81 7.28
N MET A 225 3.81 -1.01 8.58
CA MET A 225 3.32 -2.17 9.36
C MET A 225 1.79 -2.29 9.30
N GLY A 226 1.08 -1.16 9.22
CA GLY A 226 -0.36 -1.05 9.12
C GLY A 226 -0.98 -1.25 7.73
N ARG A 227 -0.21 -1.70 6.72
CA ARG A 227 -0.71 -1.91 5.34
C ARG A 227 -0.40 -3.33 4.86
N ASN A 228 -1.16 -3.81 3.88
CA ASN A 228 -0.79 -5.02 3.15
C ASN A 228 0.20 -4.61 2.05
N LEU A 229 1.38 -5.21 2.00
CA LEU A 229 2.46 -4.78 1.09
C LEU A 229 3.03 -5.95 0.29
N LEU A 230 3.42 -5.68 -0.94
CA LEU A 230 4.34 -6.50 -1.72
C LEU A 230 5.68 -5.76 -1.80
N CYS A 231 6.62 -6.17 -0.95
CA CYS A 231 7.83 -5.43 -0.65
C CYS A 231 8.88 -5.62 -1.76
N VAL A 232 9.24 -4.55 -2.46
CA VAL A 232 10.17 -4.59 -3.60
C VAL A 232 11.19 -3.45 -3.55
N TYR A 233 12.43 -3.76 -3.89
CA TYR A 233 13.47 -2.76 -4.13
C TYR A 233 13.20 -2.06 -5.47
N SER A 234 13.10 -0.72 -5.47
CA SER A 234 12.84 0.03 -6.70
C SER A 234 14.01 -0.11 -7.68
N LYS A 235 13.71 -0.20 -8.98
CA LYS A 235 14.72 -0.16 -10.07
C LYS A 235 15.64 1.06 -9.95
N LYS A 236 15.09 2.20 -9.50
CA LYS A 236 15.82 3.46 -9.26
C LYS A 236 16.92 3.35 -8.20
N HIS A 237 16.74 2.48 -7.21
CA HIS A 237 17.64 2.31 -6.05
C HIS A 237 18.33 0.93 -6.02
N MET A 238 18.26 0.19 -7.13
CA MET A 238 18.80 -1.17 -7.25
C MET A 238 20.34 -1.21 -7.20
N ASN A 239 21.01 -0.18 -7.72
CA ASN A 239 22.46 -0.10 -7.83
C ASN A 239 23.06 1.13 -7.10
N ASP A 240 22.29 1.78 -6.20
CA ASP A 240 22.84 2.86 -5.33
C ASP A 240 23.93 2.33 -4.39
N ASP A 241 23.81 1.06 -4.00
CA ASP A 241 24.86 0.23 -3.41
C ASP A 241 25.05 -1.01 -4.31
N PRO A 242 26.19 -1.15 -5.01
CA PRO A 242 26.46 -2.30 -5.88
C PRO A 242 26.61 -3.64 -5.16
N GLU A 243 27.03 -3.67 -3.89
CA GLU A 243 27.22 -4.91 -3.12
C GLU A 243 25.86 -5.48 -2.71
N LEU A 244 24.92 -4.61 -2.35
CA LEU A 244 23.54 -5.01 -2.02
C LEU A 244 22.69 -5.36 -3.26
N ALA A 245 23.09 -4.96 -4.47
CA ALA A 245 22.27 -5.11 -5.69
C ALA A 245 21.80 -6.55 -5.96
N GLU A 246 22.65 -7.55 -5.73
CA GLU A 246 22.29 -8.97 -5.91
C GLU A 246 21.33 -9.47 -4.82
N MET A 247 21.47 -8.99 -3.58
CA MET A 247 20.51 -9.25 -2.50
C MET A 247 19.14 -8.63 -2.84
N LYS A 248 19.12 -7.37 -3.29
CA LYS A 248 17.91 -6.66 -3.73
C LYS A 248 17.17 -7.41 -4.85
N ARG A 249 17.89 -7.90 -5.87
CA ARG A 249 17.34 -8.74 -6.97
C ARG A 249 16.74 -10.06 -6.48
N ARG A 250 17.43 -10.76 -5.57
CA ARG A 250 16.93 -12.00 -4.96
C ARG A 250 15.67 -11.77 -4.13
N SER A 251 15.58 -10.64 -3.43
CA SER A 251 14.37 -10.27 -2.69
C SER A 251 13.19 -10.02 -3.64
N ASN A 252 13.36 -9.19 -4.68
CA ASN A 252 12.32 -8.96 -5.68
C ASN A 252 11.85 -10.26 -6.36
N THR A 253 12.77 -11.21 -6.62
CA THR A 253 12.43 -12.54 -7.15
C THR A 253 11.56 -13.37 -6.19
N ARG A 254 11.62 -13.13 -4.88
CA ARG A 254 10.70 -13.74 -3.90
C ARG A 254 9.35 -13.02 -3.92
N SER A 255 9.33 -11.69 -3.84
CA SER A 255 8.08 -10.91 -3.81
C SER A 255 7.23 -11.11 -5.06
N LEU A 256 7.85 -11.25 -6.24
CA LEU A 256 7.15 -11.59 -7.49
C LEU A 256 6.59 -13.02 -7.51
N LYS A 257 7.21 -13.97 -6.80
CA LYS A 257 6.67 -15.33 -6.62
C LYS A 257 5.50 -15.37 -5.65
N GLU A 258 5.56 -14.58 -4.56
CA GLU A 258 4.41 -14.40 -3.68
C GLU A 258 3.25 -13.74 -4.42
N MET A 259 3.50 -12.64 -5.16
CA MET A 259 2.50 -11.97 -6.00
C MET A 259 1.85 -12.92 -7.01
N ALA A 260 2.64 -13.73 -7.74
CA ALA A 260 2.12 -14.74 -8.66
C ALA A 260 1.31 -15.85 -7.96
N THR A 261 1.62 -16.15 -6.69
CA THR A 261 0.89 -17.14 -5.87
C THR A 261 -0.43 -16.57 -5.36
N LEU A 262 -0.44 -15.30 -4.95
CA LEU A 262 -1.65 -14.55 -4.58
C LEU A 262 -2.62 -14.44 -5.74
N LEU A 263 -2.16 -14.01 -6.93
CA LEU A 263 -3.01 -13.89 -8.12
C LEU A 263 -3.62 -15.24 -8.55
N ARG A 264 -2.93 -16.36 -8.31
CA ARG A 264 -3.47 -17.72 -8.53
C ARG A 264 -4.54 -18.14 -7.50
N ALA A 265 -4.65 -17.45 -6.37
CA ALA A 265 -5.71 -17.68 -5.39
C ALA A 265 -7.00 -16.88 -5.68
N GLY A 266 -6.94 -15.88 -6.57
CA GLY A 266 -8.07 -15.02 -6.91
C GLY A 266 -8.38 -13.97 -5.84
N SER A 267 -9.38 -13.12 -6.10
CA SER A 267 -9.85 -12.03 -5.22
C SER A 267 -8.76 -11.05 -4.73
N GLN A 268 -7.65 -10.88 -5.48
CA GLN A 268 -6.59 -9.95 -5.11
C GLN A 268 -6.85 -8.56 -5.69
N ILE A 269 -6.73 -7.51 -4.87
CA ILE A 269 -6.64 -6.13 -5.34
C ILE A 269 -5.26 -5.53 -4.98
N ILE A 270 -4.52 -5.14 -6.01
CA ILE A 270 -3.12 -4.69 -5.92
C ILE A 270 -2.98 -3.28 -6.47
N TRP A 271 -2.33 -2.39 -5.71
CA TRP A 271 -1.92 -1.06 -6.18
C TRP A 271 -0.43 -1.07 -6.58
N ILE A 272 -0.10 -0.43 -7.70
CA ILE A 272 1.28 -0.24 -8.16
C ILE A 272 1.47 1.12 -8.82
N ALA A 273 2.61 1.75 -8.55
CA ALA A 273 3.09 2.92 -9.29
C ALA A 273 4.26 2.55 -10.22
N PRO A 274 4.05 2.38 -11.54
CA PRO A 274 5.10 1.95 -12.47
C PRO A 274 6.22 2.97 -12.67
N SER A 275 6.02 4.22 -12.25
CA SER A 275 7.08 5.23 -12.16
C SER A 275 8.18 4.86 -11.15
N GLY A 276 7.92 3.93 -10.23
CA GLY A 276 8.90 3.40 -9.27
C GLY A 276 9.35 4.40 -8.20
N GLY A 277 8.60 5.48 -7.98
CA GLY A 277 8.83 6.48 -6.93
C GLY A 277 7.89 7.68 -7.08
N ARG A 278 7.77 8.49 -6.01
CA ARG A 278 6.90 9.67 -5.95
C ARG A 278 7.10 10.65 -7.12
N ASP A 279 6.03 11.31 -7.54
CA ASP A 279 5.98 12.42 -8.49
C ASP A 279 6.88 13.59 -8.03
N ARG A 280 7.12 14.57 -8.92
CA ARG A 280 7.88 15.79 -8.62
C ARG A 280 7.30 16.98 -9.37
N PRO A 281 7.48 18.21 -8.85
CA PRO A 281 7.19 19.41 -9.62
C PRO A 281 8.19 19.55 -10.77
N ASP A 282 7.76 20.14 -11.88
CA ASP A 282 8.65 20.59 -12.93
C ASP A 282 9.66 21.62 -12.36
N PRO A 283 10.97 21.52 -12.66
CA PRO A 283 11.99 22.39 -12.07
C PRO A 283 11.99 23.84 -12.60
N VAL A 284 11.16 24.15 -13.60
CA VAL A 284 11.00 25.48 -14.21
C VAL A 284 9.64 26.10 -13.88
N THR A 285 8.53 25.36 -14.04
CA THR A 285 7.18 25.88 -13.78
C THR A 285 6.71 25.67 -12.33
N GLY A 286 7.24 24.65 -11.64
CA GLY A 286 6.79 24.24 -10.31
C GLY A 286 5.50 23.39 -10.30
N GLU A 287 4.94 23.09 -11.47
CA GLU A 287 3.69 22.34 -11.61
C GLU A 287 3.90 20.83 -11.39
N TRP A 288 2.95 20.17 -10.73
CA TRP A 288 3.02 18.74 -10.43
C TRP A 288 2.18 17.94 -11.42
N TYR A 289 2.78 16.87 -11.96
CA TYR A 289 2.13 15.90 -12.85
C TYR A 289 2.57 14.48 -12.51
N PRO A 290 1.78 13.45 -12.89
CA PRO A 290 2.19 12.05 -12.82
C PRO A 290 3.58 11.80 -13.42
N ALA A 291 4.45 11.12 -12.69
CA ALA A 291 5.76 10.73 -13.21
C ALA A 291 5.64 9.62 -14.29
N PRO A 292 6.40 9.68 -15.40
CA PRO A 292 6.35 8.68 -16.46
C PRO A 292 6.52 7.23 -15.97
N PHE A 293 5.72 6.34 -16.55
CA PHE A 293 5.68 4.92 -16.20
C PHE A 293 6.79 4.12 -16.91
N ASP A 294 7.43 3.20 -16.19
CA ASP A 294 8.22 2.14 -16.85
C ASP A 294 7.27 1.10 -17.46
N ALA A 295 7.15 1.11 -18.78
CA ALA A 295 6.34 0.16 -19.53
C ALA A 295 6.69 -1.31 -19.25
N SER A 296 7.93 -1.61 -18.87
CA SER A 296 8.34 -2.97 -18.47
C SER A 296 7.73 -3.38 -17.12
N SER A 297 7.39 -2.43 -16.25
CA SER A 297 6.71 -2.71 -14.98
C SER A 297 5.20 -2.84 -15.17
N VAL A 298 4.59 -2.04 -16.05
CA VAL A 298 3.18 -2.21 -16.48
C VAL A 298 2.99 -3.60 -17.12
N ASP A 299 3.84 -3.96 -18.07
CA ASP A 299 3.76 -5.23 -18.79
C ASP A 299 4.05 -6.45 -17.92
N ASN A 300 4.97 -6.36 -16.95
CA ASN A 300 5.18 -7.43 -15.99
C ASN A 300 3.91 -7.69 -15.15
N MET A 301 3.21 -6.64 -14.70
CA MET A 301 1.94 -6.80 -13.99
C MET A 301 0.87 -7.40 -14.89
N ARG A 302 0.73 -6.89 -16.12
CA ARG A 302 -0.20 -7.44 -17.12
C ARG A 302 0.01 -8.94 -17.33
N ARG A 303 1.25 -9.37 -17.60
CA ARG A 303 1.59 -10.79 -17.78
C ARG A 303 1.26 -11.63 -16.55
N LEU A 304 1.58 -11.13 -15.34
CA LEU A 304 1.27 -11.85 -14.08
C LEU A 304 -0.23 -12.04 -13.86
N VAL A 305 -1.04 -11.05 -14.25
CA VAL A 305 -2.51 -11.10 -14.18
C VAL A 305 -3.09 -12.06 -15.24
N GLU A 306 -2.65 -11.96 -16.49
CA GLU A 306 -3.05 -12.85 -17.60
C GLU A 306 -2.70 -14.33 -17.36
N HIS A 307 -1.55 -14.60 -16.71
CA HIS A 307 -1.08 -15.95 -16.39
C HIS A 307 -1.48 -16.40 -14.97
N SER A 308 -2.47 -15.73 -14.37
CA SER A 308 -3.10 -16.15 -13.13
C SER A 308 -4.22 -17.18 -13.39
N SER A 309 -4.82 -17.72 -12.34
CA SER A 309 -5.86 -18.77 -12.45
C SER A 309 -7.29 -18.24 -12.50
N PHE A 310 -7.46 -16.92 -12.45
CA PHE A 310 -8.74 -16.23 -12.41
C PHE A 310 -8.72 -15.05 -13.40
N PRO A 311 -9.88 -14.57 -13.89
CA PRO A 311 -9.96 -13.36 -14.70
C PRO A 311 -9.32 -12.16 -13.98
N GLY A 312 -8.83 -11.20 -14.76
CA GLY A 312 -7.90 -10.20 -14.25
C GLY A 312 -7.99 -8.87 -14.98
N HIS A 313 -8.11 -7.79 -14.21
CA HIS A 313 -8.50 -6.46 -14.69
C HIS A 313 -7.43 -5.41 -14.36
N ILE A 314 -7.21 -4.46 -15.27
CA ILE A 314 -6.20 -3.39 -15.13
C ILE A 314 -6.92 -2.04 -15.24
N HIS A 315 -7.00 -1.33 -14.11
CA HIS A 315 -7.63 -0.02 -14.02
C HIS A 315 -6.57 1.10 -13.83
N PRO A 316 -6.59 2.17 -14.65
CA PRO A 316 -5.79 3.36 -14.39
C PRO A 316 -6.39 4.18 -13.23
N LEU A 317 -5.58 4.44 -12.21
CA LEU A 317 -5.92 5.21 -11.02
C LEU A 317 -5.12 6.53 -10.98
N ALA A 318 -5.79 7.65 -10.75
CA ALA A 318 -5.12 8.91 -10.42
C ALA A 318 -5.25 9.24 -8.94
N LEU A 319 -4.19 9.82 -8.38
CA LEU A 319 -4.09 10.27 -7.00
C LEU A 319 -3.46 11.67 -6.96
N LEU A 320 -4.12 12.61 -6.29
CA LEU A 320 -3.62 13.95 -6.03
C LEU A 320 -3.60 14.19 -4.52
N CYS A 321 -2.42 14.22 -3.91
CA CYS A 321 -2.24 14.49 -2.49
C CYS A 321 -0.86 15.02 -2.09
N HIS A 322 -0.03 15.46 -3.06
CA HIS A 322 1.34 15.92 -2.79
C HIS A 322 1.42 16.96 -1.66
N ASP A 323 0.44 17.87 -1.54
CA ASP A 323 0.46 18.95 -0.54
C ASP A 323 0.43 18.46 0.91
N ILE A 324 -0.17 17.31 1.21
CA ILE A 324 -0.23 16.78 2.58
C ILE A 324 1.16 16.38 3.10
N MET A 325 2.00 15.79 2.25
CA MET A 325 3.33 15.30 2.64
C MET A 325 4.27 15.24 1.42
N PRO A 326 4.68 16.42 0.88
CA PRO A 326 5.36 16.48 -0.41
C PRO A 326 6.78 15.91 -0.32
N PRO A 327 7.24 15.17 -1.35
CA PRO A 327 8.62 14.74 -1.44
C PRO A 327 9.60 15.93 -1.55
N PRO A 328 10.86 15.76 -1.13
CA PRO A 328 11.92 16.71 -1.42
C PRO A 328 12.03 16.97 -2.95
N PRO A 329 12.29 18.21 -3.41
CA PRO A 329 12.30 18.54 -4.84
C PRO A 329 13.30 17.75 -5.71
N LYS A 330 14.27 17.08 -5.09
CA LYS A 330 15.22 16.17 -5.74
C LYS A 330 15.12 14.78 -5.12
N VAL A 331 15.54 13.75 -5.85
CA VAL A 331 15.65 12.40 -5.27
C VAL A 331 16.90 12.36 -4.39
N GLU A 332 16.71 12.41 -3.08
CA GLU A 332 17.79 12.23 -2.10
C GLU A 332 18.28 10.76 -2.14
N LYS A 333 19.56 10.52 -1.80
CA LYS A 333 20.15 9.17 -1.82
C LYS A 333 20.14 8.46 -0.46
N GLN A 334 20.04 9.21 0.63
CA GLN A 334 20.06 8.68 1.99
C GLN A 334 18.62 8.48 2.51
N ILE A 335 18.50 7.74 3.60
CA ILE A 335 17.26 7.57 4.38
C ILE A 335 17.16 8.76 5.36
N GLY A 336 15.94 9.17 5.73
CA GLY A 336 15.72 10.37 6.56
C GLY A 336 15.41 11.66 5.78
N GLU A 337 14.65 11.58 4.69
CA GLU A 337 14.17 12.76 3.91
C GLU A 337 13.43 13.79 4.78
N GLN A 338 13.54 15.09 4.45
CA GLN A 338 12.85 16.15 5.18
C GLN A 338 11.31 16.02 5.06
N ARG A 339 10.60 15.85 6.18
CA ARG A 339 9.15 15.60 6.21
C ARG A 339 8.35 16.87 6.41
N LYS A 340 8.10 17.59 5.32
CA LYS A 340 7.10 18.68 5.28
C LYS A 340 5.70 18.09 5.35
N ILE A 341 4.80 18.75 6.07
CA ILE A 341 3.39 18.35 6.24
C ILE A 341 2.50 19.59 6.17
N ALA A 342 1.35 19.49 5.51
CA ALA A 342 0.30 20.52 5.52
C ALA A 342 -1.10 19.90 5.64
N PHE A 343 -2.10 20.74 5.92
CA PHE A 343 -3.52 20.38 5.82
C PHE A 343 -4.04 20.78 4.44
N HIS A 344 -4.55 19.83 3.65
CA HIS A 344 -4.97 20.10 2.27
C HIS A 344 -6.05 19.13 1.76
N GLY A 345 -6.76 19.54 0.69
CA GLY A 345 -7.66 18.68 -0.06
C GLY A 345 -6.91 17.65 -0.92
N VAL A 346 -7.52 16.49 -1.14
CA VAL A 346 -6.92 15.35 -1.86
C VAL A 346 -7.92 14.69 -2.80
N GLY A 347 -7.45 14.09 -3.88
CA GLY A 347 -8.29 13.44 -4.88
C GLY A 347 -7.86 12.02 -5.18
N ILE A 348 -8.82 11.12 -5.38
CA ILE A 348 -8.60 9.88 -6.14
C ILE A 348 -9.60 9.82 -7.30
N SER A 349 -9.21 9.18 -8.37
CA SER A 349 -10.11 8.84 -9.48
C SER A 349 -9.70 7.49 -10.05
N VAL A 350 -10.67 6.68 -10.46
CA VAL A 350 -10.43 5.49 -11.27
C VAL A 350 -11.19 5.62 -12.59
N ALA A 351 -10.70 5.01 -13.66
CA ALA A 351 -11.40 4.93 -14.94
C ALA A 351 -11.66 3.46 -15.34
N PRO A 352 -12.46 3.20 -16.39
CA PRO A 352 -12.72 1.84 -16.86
C PRO A 352 -11.43 1.06 -17.16
N GLU A 353 -11.52 -0.27 -17.12
CA GLU A 353 -10.37 -1.11 -17.39
C GLU A 353 -9.86 -0.98 -18.83
N LEU A 354 -8.55 -1.13 -19.01
CA LEU A 354 -7.91 -1.09 -20.32
C LEU A 354 -7.53 -2.50 -20.76
N ASN A 355 -8.22 -3.01 -21.77
CA ASN A 355 -7.93 -4.31 -22.39
C ASN A 355 -6.70 -4.19 -23.30
N PHE A 356 -5.66 -4.99 -23.05
CA PHE A 356 -4.45 -5.00 -23.85
C PHE A 356 -4.70 -5.30 -25.33
N ALA A 357 -5.50 -6.34 -25.63
CA ALA A 357 -5.73 -6.77 -27.00
C ALA A 357 -6.52 -5.75 -27.83
N GLU A 358 -7.39 -4.96 -27.19
CA GLU A 358 -8.13 -3.86 -27.83
C GLU A 358 -7.22 -2.66 -28.09
N VAL A 359 -6.45 -2.23 -27.07
CA VAL A 359 -5.52 -1.09 -27.17
C VAL A 359 -4.41 -1.36 -28.21
N THR A 360 -3.95 -2.60 -28.35
CA THR A 360 -2.87 -2.97 -29.28
C THR A 360 -3.34 -3.67 -30.55
N ALA A 361 -4.65 -3.66 -30.86
CA ALA A 361 -5.25 -4.44 -31.96
C ALA A 361 -4.61 -4.18 -33.35
N ALA A 362 -4.06 -2.99 -33.57
CA ALA A 362 -3.40 -2.58 -34.81
C ALA A 362 -1.85 -2.60 -34.74
N ILE A 363 -1.26 -3.23 -33.72
CA ILE A 363 0.18 -3.16 -33.45
C ILE A 363 0.80 -4.56 -33.44
N GLU A 364 1.36 -4.98 -34.59
CA GLU A 364 1.98 -6.31 -34.75
C GLU A 364 3.27 -6.50 -33.93
N ASN A 365 4.01 -5.41 -33.65
CA ASN A 365 5.28 -5.48 -32.94
C ASN A 365 5.06 -5.54 -31.41
N PRO A 366 5.48 -6.61 -30.70
CA PRO A 366 5.20 -6.77 -29.27
C PRO A 366 5.81 -5.70 -28.36
N GLU A 367 6.95 -5.11 -28.74
CA GLU A 367 7.61 -4.06 -27.95
C GLU A 367 6.89 -2.70 -28.13
N MET A 368 6.39 -2.42 -29.35
CA MET A 368 5.52 -1.27 -29.59
C MET A 368 4.15 -1.44 -28.93
N ALA A 369 3.59 -2.66 -28.93
CA ALA A 369 2.33 -2.97 -28.25
C ALA A 369 2.45 -2.76 -26.73
N LYS A 370 3.56 -3.22 -26.14
CA LYS A 370 3.91 -2.98 -24.73
C LYS A 370 3.94 -1.49 -24.39
N GLU A 371 4.63 -0.69 -25.20
CA GLU A 371 4.75 0.75 -24.99
C GLU A 371 3.39 1.45 -25.16
N ALA A 372 2.66 1.16 -26.24
CA ALA A 372 1.34 1.72 -26.51
C ALA A 372 0.34 1.46 -25.38
N PHE A 373 0.34 0.25 -24.80
CA PHE A 373 -0.49 -0.05 -23.63
C PHE A 373 -0.08 0.75 -22.40
N SER A 374 1.22 0.84 -22.10
CA SER A 374 1.74 1.66 -20.99
C SER A 374 1.36 3.13 -21.15
N GLN A 375 1.46 3.67 -22.37
CA GLN A 375 1.07 5.05 -22.69
C GLN A 375 -0.44 5.27 -22.60
N ALA A 376 -1.28 4.31 -22.99
CA ALA A 376 -2.73 4.40 -22.81
C ALA A 376 -3.14 4.47 -21.33
N VAL A 377 -2.53 3.62 -20.49
CA VAL A 377 -2.75 3.63 -19.03
C VAL A 377 -2.25 4.95 -18.42
N TYR A 378 -1.02 5.37 -18.73
CA TYR A 378 -0.43 6.63 -18.25
C TYR A 378 -1.23 7.87 -18.69
N LYS A 379 -1.70 7.90 -19.93
CA LYS A 379 -2.58 8.96 -20.45
C LYS A 379 -3.87 9.06 -19.64
N SER A 380 -4.54 7.94 -19.39
CA SER A 380 -5.78 7.92 -18.60
C SER A 380 -5.56 8.38 -17.16
N VAL A 381 -4.43 8.02 -16.53
CA VAL A 381 -4.04 8.56 -15.21
C VAL A 381 -3.83 10.08 -15.27
N THR A 382 -3.22 10.60 -16.34
CA THR A 382 -2.96 12.03 -16.51
C THR A 382 -4.24 12.85 -16.77
N GLU A 383 -5.16 12.33 -17.58
CA GLU A 383 -6.47 12.96 -17.86
C GLU A 383 -7.35 13.03 -16.60
N GLN A 384 -7.34 11.97 -15.79
CA GLN A 384 -8.00 11.96 -14.47
C GLN A 384 -7.35 12.93 -13.48
N TYR A 385 -6.01 12.96 -13.43
CA TYR A 385 -5.27 13.85 -12.54
C TYR A 385 -5.57 15.34 -12.82
N ALA A 386 -5.67 15.72 -14.10
CA ALA A 386 -6.00 17.10 -14.48
C ALA A 386 -7.41 17.54 -14.00
N VAL A 387 -8.37 16.61 -13.91
CA VAL A 387 -9.69 16.88 -13.32
C VAL A 387 -9.61 17.07 -11.81
N LEU A 388 -8.87 16.21 -11.10
CA LEU A 388 -8.63 16.35 -9.66
C LEU A 388 -7.92 17.69 -9.34
N GLN A 389 -6.94 18.07 -10.16
CA GLN A 389 -6.20 19.33 -10.05
C GLN A 389 -7.12 20.54 -10.28
N SER A 390 -8.03 20.47 -11.27
CA SER A 390 -9.03 21.50 -11.54
C SER A 390 -10.06 21.63 -10.41
N ALA A 391 -10.44 20.51 -9.77
CA ALA A 391 -11.35 20.50 -8.63
C ALA A 391 -10.73 21.12 -7.37
N ILE A 392 -9.49 20.74 -7.06
CA ILE A 392 -8.82 21.02 -5.78
C ILE A 392 -8.02 22.33 -5.86
N HIS A 393 -7.00 22.41 -6.72
CA HIS A 393 -6.16 23.61 -6.87
C HIS A 393 -6.83 24.69 -7.74
N GLY A 394 -7.66 24.28 -8.70
CA GLY A 394 -8.50 25.18 -9.50
C GLY A 394 -9.78 25.65 -8.80
N TYR A 395 -10.07 25.14 -7.59
CA TYR A 395 -11.25 25.46 -6.77
C TYR A 395 -12.62 25.25 -7.44
N GLN A 396 -12.70 24.49 -8.54
CA GLN A 396 -13.95 24.22 -9.24
C GLN A 396 -14.84 23.21 -8.49
N GLY A 397 -14.24 22.40 -7.60
CA GLY A 397 -14.88 21.29 -6.93
C GLY A 397 -15.56 20.33 -7.90
N LEU A 398 -16.78 19.92 -7.58
CA LEU A 398 -17.60 19.02 -8.42
C LEU A 398 -17.79 19.54 -9.87
N ASN A 399 -17.67 20.84 -10.13
CA ASN A 399 -17.80 21.42 -11.48
C ASN A 399 -16.63 21.11 -12.41
N ALA A 400 -15.52 20.57 -11.90
CA ALA A 400 -14.43 20.04 -12.75
C ALA A 400 -14.81 18.71 -13.44
N SER A 401 -15.92 18.07 -13.03
CA SER A 401 -16.41 16.83 -13.63
C SER A 401 -16.64 17.00 -15.13
N ASN A 402 -16.34 15.95 -15.90
CA ASN A 402 -16.55 15.89 -17.34
C ASN A 402 -17.21 14.56 -17.74
N SER A 403 -17.36 14.30 -19.04
CA SER A 403 -18.03 13.09 -19.55
C SER A 403 -17.30 11.76 -19.29
N ALA A 404 -16.08 11.77 -18.74
CA ALA A 404 -15.28 10.60 -18.41
C ALA A 404 -14.84 10.52 -16.93
N ILE A 405 -14.90 11.64 -16.19
CA ILE A 405 -14.65 11.70 -14.75
C ILE A 405 -15.79 12.46 -14.06
N SER A 406 -16.63 11.74 -13.33
CA SER A 406 -17.67 12.29 -12.45
C SER A 406 -17.16 12.34 -11.01
N LEU A 407 -17.04 13.53 -10.42
CA LEU A 407 -16.55 13.71 -9.05
C LEU A 407 -17.67 13.57 -8.01
N SER A 408 -17.28 13.24 -6.77
CA SER A 408 -18.17 13.05 -5.62
C SER A 408 -17.47 13.31 -4.28
N GLU A 409 -18.24 13.59 -3.22
CA GLU A 409 -17.78 13.85 -1.83
C GLU A 409 -18.65 13.06 -0.82
N PRO A 410 -18.39 11.76 -0.58
CA PRO A 410 -19.24 10.87 0.25
C PRO A 410 -18.96 10.89 1.77
#